data_AF-A0A3A5ANZ2-F1
#
_entry.id   AF-A0A3A5ANZ2-F1
#
_cell.length_a   1.000
_cell.length_b   1.000
_cell.length_c   1.000
_cell.angle_alpha   90.00
_cell.angle_beta   90.00
_cell.angle_gamma   90.00
#
_symmetry.space_group_name_H-M   'P 1'
#
loop_
_entity.id
_entity.type
_entity.pdbx_description
1 polymer ?
#
loop_
_entity_poly.entity_id
_entity_poly.type
_entity_poly.pdbx_seq_one_letter_code
_entity_poly.pdbx_strand_id
1 'polypeptide(L)'
;MIGMCLYGSIRDERWVIYAFDLEREGRYPALETFTSRGDVMQNHEGIKELDSHVLRLVNGAMYVDFVKTTQGVLRMGSMPDISKKMAQYGLSEDAVIVPKREVCQGGDNHTGEEFVQWHAQVFGGPLKPYIGTPESLRSIYENLAAVFPYYFDKKMLSVVRKRWLKKWVMPVPVESVYEQGPLRVLFRKDNIVILDEGRQIYDREEARSSIGAEFLVEEALSGVRRDSATREALEITVVGSGNGFFGTTASFVVRFGNHVLWVDPCAQPAHNLARVGLHWDDITEILISHNHEDHILGFAACLKRKMDRREKLRLITSSEIFRVLRSQYDLLFPELTEHVDLVPISPERTLSLEGLRLFARWNHHFLPYGTLGFKLTAGGKTCGFSGDVKFDTRINRILKREELTEAWFRGCDLLFHEVDFRNPRGVHSYWKEVSKIQNVLSGDLYGYHTAPQENPPIPIAQDGKTYVLHRN
;
A
#
# COMPACT_ATOMS: atom_id res chain seq x y z
N MET A 1 13.26 -8.32 32.33
CA MET A 1 11.83 -8.26 32.69
C MET A 1 11.07 -7.73 31.49
N ILE A 2 10.40 -8.63 30.77
CA ILE A 2 9.67 -8.32 29.54
C ILE A 2 8.26 -7.84 29.96
N GLY A 3 8.01 -6.54 29.85
CA GLY A 3 6.69 -5.97 30.11
C GLY A 3 5.79 -6.18 28.91
N MET A 4 5.04 -7.28 28.89
CA MET A 4 3.86 -7.43 28.04
C MET A 4 2.84 -6.35 28.42
N CYS A 5 2.48 -5.48 27.48
CA CYS A 5 1.32 -4.60 27.60
C CYS A 5 0.05 -5.47 27.68
N LEU A 6 -0.53 -5.55 28.87
CA LEU A 6 -1.85 -6.12 29.12
C LEU A 6 -2.92 -5.20 28.49
N TYR A 7 -3.70 -5.74 27.55
CA TYR A 7 -4.86 -5.09 26.96
C TYR A 7 -6.02 -5.06 27.96
N GLY A 8 -6.32 -3.88 28.51
CA GLY A 8 -7.52 -3.63 29.31
C GLY A 8 -8.73 -3.33 28.43
N SER A 9 -9.80 -4.10 28.61
CA SER A 9 -11.13 -3.83 28.03
C SER A 9 -11.74 -2.59 28.68
N ILE A 10 -11.96 -1.53 27.91
CA ILE A 10 -12.76 -0.37 28.36
C ILE A 10 -14.04 -0.32 27.51
N ARG A 11 -15.16 -0.65 28.16
CA ARG A 11 -16.51 -0.22 27.78
C ARG A 11 -16.67 1.19 28.33
N ASP A 12 -16.71 2.21 27.48
CA ASP A 12 -17.63 3.32 27.72
C ASP A 12 -17.84 4.17 26.46
N GLU A 13 -19.12 4.48 26.25
CA GLU A 13 -19.67 5.14 25.08
C GLU A 13 -19.67 6.66 25.30
N ARG A 14 -18.85 7.38 24.53
CA ARG A 14 -19.05 8.82 24.21
C ARG A 14 -18.09 9.22 23.09
N TRP A 15 -18.63 9.43 21.89
CA TRP A 15 -17.86 9.82 20.70
C TRP A 15 -17.73 11.33 20.65
N VAL A 16 -16.51 11.84 20.79
CA VAL A 16 -16.13 13.14 20.23
C VAL A 16 -15.34 12.81 18.96
N ILE A 17 -16.00 12.97 17.82
CA ILE A 17 -15.35 12.93 16.51
C ILE A 17 -14.54 14.21 16.43
N TYR A 18 -13.21 14.13 16.49
CA TYR A 18 -12.39 15.18 15.89
C TYR A 18 -12.55 14.96 14.40
N ALA A 19 -13.54 15.64 13.81
CA ALA A 19 -13.54 15.86 12.38
C ALA A 19 -12.24 16.62 12.10
N PHE A 20 -11.53 16.19 11.07
CA PHE A 20 -10.43 16.98 10.53
C PHE A 20 -10.99 18.36 10.25
N ASP A 21 -10.45 19.39 10.90
CA ASP A 21 -10.74 20.79 10.56
C ASP A 21 -9.94 21.11 9.28
N LEU A 22 -10.32 20.43 8.19
CA LEU A 22 -9.93 20.69 6.81
C LEU A 22 -10.98 21.57 6.11
N GLU A 23 -12.05 21.98 6.81
CA GLU A 23 -13.14 22.78 6.27
C GLU A 23 -12.73 24.21 5.91
N ARG A 24 -11.54 24.69 6.30
CA ARG A 24 -11.24 26.11 6.13
C ARG A 24 -10.58 26.55 4.83
N GLU A 25 -9.68 25.80 4.19
CA GLU A 25 -8.94 26.37 3.02
C GLU A 25 -8.51 25.33 1.97
N GLY A 26 -9.47 24.59 1.45
CA GLY A 26 -9.26 23.77 0.27
C GLY A 26 -10.57 23.34 -0.35
N ARG A 27 -11.17 24.21 -1.17
CA ARG A 27 -12.13 23.75 -2.17
C ARG A 27 -11.37 22.78 -3.09
N TYR A 28 -11.44 21.48 -2.81
CA TYR A 28 -11.51 20.55 -3.92
C TYR A 28 -12.71 21.03 -4.75
N PRO A 29 -12.60 21.16 -6.08
CA PRO A 29 -13.80 21.38 -6.88
C PRO A 29 -14.80 20.33 -6.42
N ALA A 30 -15.97 20.77 -5.95
CA ALA A 30 -17.05 19.86 -5.65
C ALA A 30 -17.15 18.97 -6.89
N LEU A 31 -16.90 17.67 -6.71
CA LEU A 31 -17.09 16.68 -7.75
C LEU A 31 -18.55 16.86 -8.18
N GLU A 32 -18.75 17.52 -9.33
CA GLU A 32 -20.04 17.51 -9.98
C GLU A 32 -20.35 16.03 -10.19
N THR A 33 -21.37 15.58 -9.47
CA THR A 33 -21.90 14.23 -9.59
C THR A 33 -22.15 13.98 -11.07
N PHE A 34 -21.56 12.90 -11.60
CA PHE A 34 -21.76 12.40 -12.95
C PHE A 34 -23.27 12.22 -13.20
N THR A 35 -23.92 13.28 -13.66
CA THR A 35 -25.33 13.31 -13.98
C THR A 35 -25.44 13.74 -15.44
N SER A 36 -25.57 12.72 -16.28
CA SER A 36 -26.23 12.72 -17.59
C SER A 36 -25.93 13.81 -18.64
N ARG A 37 -24.85 14.58 -18.54
CA ARG A 37 -24.37 15.37 -19.69
C ARG A 37 -23.45 14.52 -20.55
N GLY A 38 -23.95 14.17 -21.74
CA GLY A 38 -23.25 13.44 -22.78
C GLY A 38 -22.13 14.24 -23.43
N ASP A 39 -21.20 14.75 -22.63
CA ASP A 39 -19.95 15.32 -23.12
C ASP A 39 -18.94 14.19 -23.30
N VAL A 40 -18.38 14.17 -24.51
CA VAL A 40 -17.40 13.22 -25.03
C VAL A 40 -16.30 12.96 -23.99
N MET A 41 -16.28 11.76 -23.41
CA MET A 41 -15.14 11.30 -22.62
C MET A 41 -13.90 11.31 -23.53
N GLN A 42 -13.00 12.26 -23.29
CA GLN A 42 -11.66 12.18 -23.84
C GLN A 42 -11.01 10.92 -23.30
N ASN A 43 -10.38 10.12 -24.18
CA ASN A 43 -9.63 8.92 -23.81
C ASN A 43 -8.51 9.26 -22.82
N HIS A 44 -8.82 9.25 -21.53
CA HIS A 44 -7.81 9.36 -20.48
C HIS A 44 -7.00 8.07 -20.43
N GLU A 45 -5.67 8.17 -20.37
CA GLU A 45 -4.75 7.04 -20.22
C GLU A 45 -5.10 6.22 -18.97
N GLY A 46 -5.94 5.19 -19.13
CA GLY A 46 -6.35 4.30 -18.05
C GLY A 46 -7.86 4.10 -17.89
N ILE A 47 -8.73 4.83 -18.60
CA ILE A 47 -10.17 4.50 -18.66
C ILE A 47 -10.51 4.01 -20.07
N LYS A 48 -11.22 2.89 -20.15
CA LYS A 48 -11.72 2.31 -21.40
C LYS A 48 -13.21 2.04 -21.26
N GLU A 49 -14.02 2.58 -22.15
CA GLU A 49 -15.41 2.14 -22.30
C GLU A 49 -15.40 0.81 -23.05
N LEU A 50 -15.88 -0.27 -22.41
CA LEU A 50 -16.01 -1.57 -23.08
C LEU A 50 -17.33 -1.64 -23.85
N ASP A 51 -18.37 -1.07 -23.27
CA ASP A 51 -19.67 -0.80 -23.86
C ASP A 51 -20.40 0.30 -23.08
N SER A 52 -21.62 0.64 -23.50
CA SER A 52 -22.46 1.69 -22.91
C SER A 52 -22.80 1.54 -21.41
N HIS A 53 -22.57 0.36 -20.81
CA HIS A 53 -22.85 0.02 -19.41
C HIS A 53 -21.57 -0.24 -18.62
N VAL A 54 -20.43 -0.46 -19.29
CA VAL A 54 -19.21 -0.96 -18.64
C VAL A 54 -18.02 -0.04 -18.91
N LEU A 55 -17.51 0.56 -17.85
CA LEU A 55 -16.26 1.32 -17.83
C LEU A 55 -15.16 0.50 -17.16
N ARG A 56 -14.03 0.34 -17.83
CA ARG A 56 -12.84 -0.32 -17.28
C ARG A 56 -11.81 0.70 -16.87
N LEU A 57 -11.39 0.62 -15.62
CA LEU A 57 -10.25 1.35 -15.08
C LEU A 57 -9.01 0.43 -15.09
N VAL A 58 -8.04 0.75 -15.93
CA VAL A 58 -6.79 0.00 -16.12
C VAL A 58 -5.65 0.67 -15.34
N ASN A 59 -4.84 -0.15 -14.67
CA ASN A 59 -3.59 0.26 -14.05
C ASN A 59 -2.50 -0.78 -14.36
N GLY A 60 -1.71 -0.54 -15.41
CA GLY A 60 -0.70 -1.49 -15.88
C GLY A 60 -1.32 -2.82 -16.32
N ALA A 61 -0.94 -3.90 -15.64
CA ALA A 61 -1.42 -5.26 -15.90
C ALA A 61 -2.69 -5.64 -15.11
N MET A 62 -3.28 -4.71 -14.37
CA MET A 62 -4.50 -4.89 -13.59
C MET A 62 -5.62 -3.98 -14.08
N TYR A 63 -6.86 -4.34 -13.75
CA TYR A 63 -8.01 -3.50 -14.01
C TYR A 63 -9.14 -3.78 -13.01
N VAL A 64 -10.07 -2.84 -12.90
CA VAL A 64 -11.40 -3.06 -12.32
C VAL A 64 -12.46 -2.54 -13.29
N ASP A 65 -13.65 -3.14 -13.23
CA ASP A 65 -14.78 -2.71 -14.05
C ASP A 65 -15.81 -1.98 -13.17
N PHE A 66 -16.41 -0.93 -13.73
CA PHE A 66 -17.54 -0.20 -13.19
C PHE A 66 -18.74 -0.45 -14.10
N VAL A 67 -19.79 -1.06 -13.55
CA VAL A 67 -20.98 -1.47 -14.28
C VAL A 67 -22.12 -0.55 -13.89
N LYS A 68 -22.60 0.23 -14.85
CA LYS A 68 -23.72 1.16 -14.70
C LYS A 68 -25.04 0.40 -14.79
N THR A 69 -25.90 0.61 -13.80
CA THR A 69 -27.21 -0.02 -13.66
C THR A 69 -28.28 1.04 -13.35
N THR A 70 -29.55 0.67 -13.40
CA THR A 70 -30.69 1.47 -12.94
C THR A 70 -30.68 1.71 -11.42
N GLN A 71 -29.91 0.93 -10.66
CA GLN A 71 -29.75 1.07 -9.20
C GLN A 71 -28.46 1.82 -8.79
N GLY A 72 -27.65 2.26 -9.76
CA GLY A 72 -26.36 2.92 -9.52
C GLY A 72 -25.19 2.22 -10.20
N VAL A 73 -23.98 2.54 -9.77
CA VAL A 73 -22.73 2.01 -10.30
C VAL A 73 -22.15 0.93 -9.39
N LEU A 74 -21.92 -0.25 -9.95
CA LEU A 74 -21.30 -1.37 -9.26
C LEU A 74 -19.82 -1.44 -9.63
N ARG A 75 -18.92 -1.48 -8.65
CA ARG A 75 -17.48 -1.75 -8.89
C ARG A 75 -17.19 -3.24 -8.73
N MET A 76 -16.54 -3.83 -9.71
CA MET A 76 -16.17 -5.24 -9.72
C MET A 76 -14.77 -5.45 -9.13
N GLY A 77 -14.71 -5.98 -7.91
CA GLY A 77 -13.47 -6.30 -7.19
C GLY A 77 -12.62 -5.07 -6.86
N SER A 78 -11.37 -5.33 -6.48
CA SER A 78 -10.37 -4.31 -6.17
C SER A 78 -9.13 -4.47 -7.05
N MET A 79 -8.18 -3.56 -6.89
CA MET A 79 -6.81 -3.72 -7.39
C MET A 79 -5.85 -2.81 -6.62
N PRO A 80 -4.54 -3.12 -6.61
CA PRO A 80 -3.52 -2.19 -6.15
C PRO A 80 -3.69 -0.78 -6.70
N ASP A 81 -3.58 0.22 -5.84
CA ASP A 81 -3.77 1.66 -6.12
C ASP A 81 -5.18 2.07 -6.59
N ILE A 82 -6.21 1.22 -6.45
CA ILE A 82 -7.57 1.55 -6.90
C ILE A 82 -8.08 2.89 -6.36
N SER A 83 -7.89 3.15 -5.05
CA SER A 83 -8.34 4.39 -4.42
C SER A 83 -7.75 5.63 -5.07
N LYS A 84 -6.45 5.59 -5.41
CA LYS A 84 -5.75 6.70 -6.07
C LYS A 84 -6.27 6.93 -7.48
N LYS A 85 -6.48 5.84 -8.23
CA LYS A 85 -6.97 5.92 -9.61
C LYS A 85 -8.42 6.41 -9.65
N MET A 86 -9.26 5.94 -8.72
CA MET A 86 -10.62 6.46 -8.58
C MET A 86 -10.64 7.94 -8.25
N ALA A 87 -9.84 8.38 -7.27
CA ALA A 87 -9.72 9.79 -6.92
C ALA A 87 -9.20 10.65 -8.09
N GLN A 88 -8.19 10.16 -8.82
CA GLN A 88 -7.62 10.83 -10.00
C GLN A 88 -8.67 11.08 -11.08
N TYR A 89 -9.59 10.14 -11.28
CA TYR A 89 -10.61 10.20 -12.34
C TYR A 89 -11.99 10.62 -11.84
N GLY A 90 -12.14 10.97 -10.56
CA GLY A 90 -13.44 11.33 -9.99
C GLY A 90 -14.47 10.18 -10.05
N LEU A 91 -14.00 8.93 -10.01
CA LEU A 91 -14.87 7.75 -10.05
C LEU A 91 -15.40 7.41 -8.66
N SER A 92 -16.68 7.06 -8.60
CA SER A 92 -17.34 6.56 -7.41
C SER A 92 -18.27 5.41 -7.75
N GLU A 93 -18.49 4.54 -6.77
CA GLU A 93 -19.35 3.39 -6.83
C GLU A 93 -20.39 3.43 -5.70
N ASP A 94 -21.59 2.92 -6.00
CA ASP A 94 -22.68 2.78 -5.05
C ASP A 94 -22.60 1.45 -4.29
N ALA A 95 -22.03 0.41 -4.92
CA ALA A 95 -21.74 -0.87 -4.28
C ALA A 95 -20.48 -1.54 -4.87
N VAL A 96 -19.91 -2.47 -4.10
CA VAL A 96 -18.76 -3.28 -4.50
C VAL A 96 -19.20 -4.73 -4.65
N ILE A 97 -19.01 -5.30 -5.83
CA ILE A 97 -19.12 -6.74 -6.04
C ILE A 97 -17.77 -7.36 -5.70
N VAL A 98 -17.74 -8.30 -4.76
CA VAL A 98 -16.51 -8.95 -4.28
C VAL A 98 -16.38 -10.32 -4.97
N PRO A 99 -15.59 -10.44 -6.05
CA PRO A 99 -15.36 -11.70 -6.72
C PRO A 99 -14.50 -12.63 -5.85
N LYS A 100 -14.39 -13.88 -6.30
CA LYS A 100 -13.35 -14.79 -5.80
C LYS A 100 -11.97 -14.16 -6.00
N ARG A 101 -11.07 -14.39 -5.04
CA ARG A 101 -9.71 -13.84 -5.13
C ARG A 101 -8.96 -14.42 -6.33
N GLU A 102 -8.25 -13.56 -7.02
CA GLU A 102 -7.42 -13.87 -8.16
C GLU A 102 -6.09 -13.12 -8.05
N VAL A 103 -5.03 -13.72 -8.59
CA VAL A 103 -3.68 -13.15 -8.61
C VAL A 103 -3.01 -13.41 -9.94
N CYS A 104 -2.24 -12.43 -10.39
CA CYS A 104 -1.38 -12.51 -11.56
C CYS A 104 -0.08 -11.74 -11.30
N GLN A 105 0.80 -11.66 -12.30
CA GLN A 105 2.04 -10.88 -12.16
C GLN A 105 1.83 -9.36 -12.14
N GLY A 106 0.60 -8.88 -12.37
CA GLY A 106 0.21 -7.48 -12.17
C GLY A 106 -0.19 -7.13 -10.74
N GLY A 107 -0.54 -8.12 -9.92
CA GLY A 107 -1.12 -7.91 -8.58
C GLY A 107 -2.27 -8.88 -8.31
N ASP A 108 -3.17 -8.48 -7.42
CA ASP A 108 -4.34 -9.26 -7.04
C ASP A 108 -5.60 -8.40 -7.05
N ASN A 109 -6.78 -9.03 -7.03
CA ASN A 109 -8.06 -8.31 -7.03
C ASN A 109 -8.62 -8.01 -5.63
N HIS A 110 -7.76 -8.00 -4.62
CA HIS A 110 -8.11 -7.98 -3.20
C HIS A 110 -7.53 -6.78 -2.43
N THR A 111 -6.28 -6.44 -2.70
CA THR A 111 -5.58 -5.29 -2.15
C THR A 111 -6.02 -4.00 -2.82
N GLY A 112 -5.85 -2.88 -2.12
CA GLY A 112 -6.29 -1.55 -2.52
C GLY A 112 -7.50 -1.05 -1.73
N GLU A 113 -8.29 -1.96 -1.15
CA GLU A 113 -9.49 -1.62 -0.38
C GLU A 113 -9.21 -0.88 0.92
N GLU A 114 -8.04 -1.10 1.53
CA GLU A 114 -7.68 -0.38 2.73
C GLU A 114 -7.71 1.13 2.49
N PHE A 115 -7.14 1.57 1.36
CA PHE A 115 -7.11 2.99 1.00
C PHE A 115 -8.43 3.50 0.44
N VAL A 116 -9.33 2.64 -0.02
CA VAL A 116 -10.73 3.02 -0.24
C VAL A 116 -11.39 3.36 1.09
N GLN A 117 -11.16 2.55 2.14
CA GLN A 117 -11.72 2.81 3.46
C GLN A 117 -11.08 4.02 4.15
N TRP A 118 -9.75 4.19 4.03
CA TRP A 118 -9.07 5.38 4.54
C TRP A 118 -9.54 6.64 3.83
N HIS A 119 -9.76 6.59 2.52
CA HIS A 119 -10.31 7.73 1.80
C HIS A 119 -11.70 8.10 2.33
N ALA A 120 -12.60 7.12 2.51
CA ALA A 120 -13.91 7.36 3.13
C ALA A 120 -13.81 7.88 4.57
N GLN A 121 -12.83 7.40 5.34
CA GLN A 121 -12.60 7.82 6.71
C GLN A 121 -12.07 9.26 6.83
N VAL A 122 -11.21 9.69 5.90
CA VAL A 122 -10.57 11.02 5.91
C VAL A 122 -11.45 12.07 5.24
N PHE A 123 -12.00 11.76 4.06
CA PHE A 123 -12.74 12.71 3.23
C PHE A 123 -14.26 12.54 3.33
N GLY A 124 -14.74 11.55 4.07
CA GLY A 124 -16.13 11.16 4.09
C GLY A 124 -16.47 10.20 2.93
N GLY A 125 -17.58 9.50 3.10
CA GLY A 125 -18.14 8.59 2.10
C GLY A 125 -19.45 8.01 2.60
N PRO A 126 -20.26 7.37 1.75
CA PRO A 126 -21.41 6.60 2.22
C PRO A 126 -20.96 5.25 2.79
N LEU A 127 -21.81 4.65 3.63
CA LEU A 127 -21.73 3.22 3.94
C LEU A 127 -22.04 2.46 2.64
N LYS A 128 -21.14 1.57 2.21
CA LYS A 128 -21.27 0.87 0.93
C LYS A 128 -21.62 -0.62 1.14
N PRO A 129 -22.54 -1.19 0.34
CA PRO A 129 -22.73 -2.63 0.26
C PRO A 129 -21.50 -3.30 -0.39
N TYR A 130 -21.01 -4.37 0.24
CA TYR A 130 -20.02 -5.29 -0.33
C TYR A 130 -20.73 -6.62 -0.56
N ILE A 131 -21.02 -6.94 -1.81
CA ILE A 131 -21.88 -8.05 -2.22
C ILE A 131 -20.99 -9.17 -2.73
N GLY A 132 -21.09 -10.36 -2.14
CA GLY A 132 -20.25 -11.49 -2.54
C GLY A 132 -20.55 -12.76 -1.77
N THR A 133 -19.85 -13.84 -2.13
CA THR A 133 -19.98 -15.10 -1.39
C THR A 133 -19.51 -14.93 0.06
N PRO A 134 -20.03 -15.71 1.03
CA PRO A 134 -19.60 -15.63 2.43
C PRO A 134 -18.08 -15.75 2.61
N GLU A 135 -17.43 -16.60 1.82
CA GLU A 135 -15.97 -16.78 1.83
C GLU A 135 -15.26 -15.51 1.36
N SER A 136 -15.64 -14.96 0.19
CA SER A 136 -15.00 -13.76 -0.37
C SER A 136 -15.18 -12.53 0.53
N LEU A 137 -16.36 -12.39 1.14
CA LEU A 137 -16.65 -11.31 2.10
C LEU A 137 -15.89 -11.45 3.42
N ARG A 138 -15.80 -12.67 3.96
CA ARG A 138 -14.98 -12.92 5.16
C ARG A 138 -13.53 -12.53 4.89
N SER A 139 -13.03 -12.94 3.74
CA SER A 139 -11.68 -12.64 3.25
C SER A 139 -11.32 -11.15 3.30
N ILE A 140 -12.14 -10.30 2.69
CA ILE A 140 -11.91 -8.85 2.61
C ILE A 140 -12.07 -8.19 3.97
N TYR A 141 -13.04 -8.68 4.74
CA TYR A 141 -13.28 -8.16 6.07
C TYR A 141 -12.12 -8.48 7.02
N GLU A 142 -11.57 -9.70 6.97
CA GLU A 142 -10.41 -10.11 7.77
C GLU A 142 -9.15 -9.33 7.40
N ASN A 143 -8.88 -9.13 6.11
CA ASN A 143 -7.78 -8.29 5.64
C ASN A 143 -7.91 -6.87 6.18
N LEU A 144 -9.04 -6.20 5.94
CA LEU A 144 -9.29 -4.84 6.42
C LEU A 144 -9.24 -4.77 7.95
N ALA A 145 -9.80 -5.75 8.66
CA ALA A 145 -9.83 -5.77 10.11
C ALA A 145 -8.45 -5.90 10.78
N ALA A 146 -7.44 -6.35 10.04
CA ALA A 146 -6.06 -6.49 10.50
C ALA A 146 -5.26 -5.18 10.44
N VAL A 147 -5.68 -4.20 9.63
CA VAL A 147 -4.90 -2.97 9.34
C VAL A 147 -5.69 -1.68 9.50
N PHE A 148 -6.91 -1.61 8.98
CA PHE A 148 -7.73 -0.39 8.94
C PHE A 148 -8.22 0.13 10.30
N PRO A 149 -8.68 -0.69 11.27
CA PRO A 149 -9.41 -0.18 12.42
C PRO A 149 -8.51 0.36 13.53
N TYR A 150 -7.22 0.61 13.28
CA TYR A 150 -6.30 1.05 14.31
C TYR A 150 -6.00 2.54 14.20
N TYR A 151 -5.80 3.17 15.35
CA TYR A 151 -5.41 4.57 15.46
C TYR A 151 -4.70 4.78 16.79
N PHE A 152 -4.12 5.95 17.00
CA PHE A 152 -3.67 6.30 18.34
C PHE A 152 -4.81 6.75 19.26
N ASP A 153 -4.60 6.65 20.57
CA ASP A 153 -5.42 7.34 21.55
C ASP A 153 -5.26 8.87 21.44
N LYS A 154 -6.04 9.63 22.24
CA LYS A 154 -6.01 11.11 22.19
C LYS A 154 -4.64 11.71 22.54
N LYS A 155 -3.79 10.96 23.25
CA LYS A 155 -2.45 11.39 23.67
C LYS A 155 -1.36 10.96 22.70
N MET A 156 -1.71 10.18 21.68
CA MET A 156 -0.77 9.57 20.75
C MET A 156 0.23 8.64 21.44
N LEU A 157 -0.15 7.97 22.54
CA LEU A 157 0.74 7.11 23.32
C LEU A 157 0.47 5.62 23.09
N SER A 158 -0.79 5.27 22.84
CA SER A 158 -1.22 3.87 22.72
C SER A 158 -2.01 3.66 21.45
N VAL A 159 -1.85 2.48 20.84
CA VAL A 159 -2.69 2.02 19.74
C VAL A 159 -4.04 1.58 20.30
N VAL A 160 -5.12 2.05 19.68
CA VAL A 160 -6.49 1.68 20.01
C VAL A 160 -7.20 1.16 18.77
N ARG A 161 -8.02 0.13 18.96
CA ARG A 161 -8.89 -0.39 17.90
C ARG A 161 -10.23 0.35 17.92
N LYS A 162 -10.61 0.91 16.78
CA LYS A 162 -11.88 1.59 16.52
C LYS A 162 -12.85 0.65 15.82
N ARG A 163 -14.15 0.95 15.88
CA ARG A 163 -15.20 0.21 15.17
C ARG A 163 -15.50 0.83 13.80
N TRP A 164 -14.47 1.30 13.09
CA TRP A 164 -14.64 2.04 11.83
C TRP A 164 -15.07 1.19 10.66
N LEU A 165 -14.68 -0.09 10.62
CA LEU A 165 -14.99 -0.95 9.47
C LEU A 165 -16.50 -1.03 9.20
N LYS A 166 -17.32 -1.14 10.27
CA LYS A 166 -18.79 -1.16 10.17
C LYS A 166 -19.43 0.17 9.76
N LYS A 167 -18.66 1.27 9.77
CA LYS A 167 -19.13 2.58 9.33
C LYS A 167 -19.12 2.71 7.81
N TRP A 168 -18.23 2.00 7.14
CA TRP A 168 -17.94 2.17 5.71
C TRP A 168 -18.22 0.91 4.88
N VAL A 169 -18.15 -0.28 5.50
CA VAL A 169 -18.35 -1.58 4.86
C VAL A 169 -19.60 -2.26 5.42
N MET A 170 -20.60 -2.50 4.55
CA MET A 170 -21.77 -3.32 4.82
C MET A 170 -21.68 -4.64 4.05
N PRO A 171 -21.24 -5.75 4.67
CA PRO A 171 -21.19 -7.04 3.98
C PRO A 171 -22.60 -7.56 3.67
N VAL A 172 -22.81 -7.99 2.43
CA VAL A 172 -24.07 -8.56 1.90
C VAL A 172 -23.77 -9.96 1.34
N PRO A 173 -23.81 -11.01 2.19
CA PRO A 173 -23.50 -12.37 1.77
C PRO A 173 -24.58 -12.91 0.84
N VAL A 174 -24.14 -13.52 -0.25
CA VAL A 174 -25.03 -14.15 -1.23
C VAL A 174 -24.52 -15.54 -1.61
N GLU A 175 -25.43 -16.50 -1.73
CA GLU A 175 -25.07 -17.86 -2.11
C GLU A 175 -24.85 -17.98 -3.62
N SER A 176 -25.79 -17.45 -4.42
CA SER A 176 -25.75 -17.54 -5.88
C SER A 176 -26.39 -16.36 -6.60
N VAL A 177 -27.35 -15.67 -6.00
CA VAL A 177 -28.03 -14.52 -6.62
C VAL A 177 -28.22 -13.40 -5.60
N TYR A 178 -27.84 -12.19 -6.00
CA TYR A 178 -28.23 -10.94 -5.36
C TYR A 178 -29.35 -10.28 -6.17
N GLU A 179 -30.39 -9.76 -5.52
CA GLU A 179 -31.49 -9.05 -6.21
C GLU A 179 -31.81 -7.73 -5.48
N GLN A 180 -31.93 -6.65 -6.26
CA GLN A 180 -32.40 -5.34 -5.78
C GLN A 180 -33.23 -4.67 -6.87
N GLY A 181 -34.57 -4.79 -6.79
CA GLY A 181 -35.46 -4.29 -7.83
C GLY A 181 -35.19 -4.99 -9.18
N PRO A 182 -34.93 -4.25 -10.28
CA PRO A 182 -34.63 -4.83 -11.59
C PRO A 182 -33.20 -5.40 -11.72
N LEU A 183 -32.31 -5.08 -10.78
CA LEU A 183 -30.91 -5.53 -10.76
C LEU A 183 -30.81 -6.95 -10.19
N ARG A 184 -30.10 -7.82 -10.90
CA ARG A 184 -29.71 -9.16 -10.44
C ARG A 184 -28.23 -9.41 -10.69
N VAL A 185 -27.50 -9.89 -9.68
CA VAL A 185 -26.10 -10.30 -9.81
C VAL A 185 -26.00 -11.80 -9.56
N LEU A 186 -25.62 -12.56 -10.58
CA LEU A 186 -25.51 -14.02 -10.56
C LEU A 186 -24.06 -14.41 -10.27
N PHE A 187 -23.83 -15.03 -9.11
CA PHE A 187 -22.55 -15.61 -8.72
C PHE A 187 -22.50 -17.07 -9.15
N ARG A 188 -21.76 -17.34 -10.23
CA ARG A 188 -21.48 -18.69 -10.74
C ARG A 188 -20.10 -19.14 -10.28
N LYS A 189 -19.79 -20.43 -10.43
CA LYS A 189 -18.56 -21.05 -9.91
C LYS A 189 -17.28 -20.28 -10.25
N ASP A 190 -17.18 -19.71 -11.46
CA ASP A 190 -16.00 -19.00 -11.96
C ASP A 190 -16.34 -17.71 -12.74
N ASN A 191 -17.60 -17.26 -12.65
CA ASN A 191 -18.09 -16.11 -13.41
C ASN A 191 -19.12 -15.30 -12.61
N ILE A 192 -19.25 -14.02 -12.91
CA ILE A 192 -20.27 -13.12 -12.37
C ILE A 192 -20.99 -12.47 -13.54
N VAL A 193 -22.31 -12.62 -13.57
CA VAL A 193 -23.17 -12.02 -14.60
C VAL A 193 -24.10 -11.01 -13.95
N ILE A 194 -24.21 -9.82 -14.53
CA ILE A 194 -25.12 -8.78 -14.06
C ILE A 194 -26.24 -8.63 -15.08
N LEU A 195 -27.47 -8.76 -14.58
CA LEU A 195 -28.70 -8.49 -15.31
C LEU A 195 -29.33 -7.22 -14.76
N ASP A 196 -29.84 -6.37 -15.64
CA ASP A 196 -30.62 -5.19 -15.26
C ASP A 196 -31.81 -5.04 -16.22
N GLU A 197 -32.99 -4.79 -15.67
CA GLU A 197 -34.27 -4.79 -16.39
C GLU A 197 -34.48 -6.07 -17.25
N GLY A 198 -33.96 -7.21 -16.77
CA GLY A 198 -34.04 -8.50 -17.46
C GLY A 198 -33.04 -8.69 -18.61
N ARG A 199 -32.13 -7.74 -18.86
CA ARG A 199 -31.09 -7.82 -19.89
C ARG A 199 -29.72 -8.08 -19.25
N GLN A 200 -28.88 -8.90 -19.90
CA GLN A 200 -27.48 -9.04 -19.50
C GLN A 200 -26.70 -7.79 -19.93
N ILE A 201 -26.11 -7.12 -18.95
CA ILE A 201 -25.33 -5.88 -19.17
C ILE A 201 -23.85 -6.05 -18.81
N TYR A 202 -23.49 -7.15 -18.16
CA TYR A 202 -22.10 -7.49 -17.88
C TYR A 202 -21.97 -9.00 -17.70
N ASP A 203 -20.93 -9.57 -18.30
CA ASP A 203 -20.43 -10.91 -18.04
C ASP A 203 -18.93 -10.79 -17.78
N ARG A 204 -18.47 -11.19 -16.60
CA ARG A 204 -17.08 -11.02 -16.18
C ARG A 204 -16.11 -11.79 -17.08
N GLU A 205 -16.52 -12.95 -17.58
CA GLU A 205 -15.70 -13.78 -18.46
C GLU A 205 -15.56 -13.14 -19.84
N GLU A 206 -16.66 -12.68 -20.43
CA GLU A 206 -16.65 -11.96 -21.72
C GLU A 206 -15.88 -10.63 -21.62
N ALA A 207 -15.96 -9.96 -20.47
CA ALA A 207 -15.26 -8.71 -20.23
C ALA A 207 -13.75 -8.92 -20.05
N ARG A 208 -13.22 -10.13 -19.81
CA ARG A 208 -11.78 -10.32 -19.53
C ARG A 208 -10.91 -9.72 -20.62
N SER A 209 -9.78 -9.13 -20.21
CA SER A 209 -8.77 -8.67 -21.16
C SER A 209 -8.30 -9.86 -22.02
N SER A 210 -8.28 -9.67 -23.35
CA SER A 210 -7.69 -10.64 -24.27
C SER A 210 -6.17 -10.74 -24.13
N ILE A 211 -5.55 -9.72 -23.54
CA ILE A 211 -4.12 -9.67 -23.23
C ILE A 211 -3.93 -10.09 -21.77
N GLY A 212 -3.15 -11.16 -21.56
CA GLY A 212 -2.79 -11.65 -20.23
C GLY A 212 -1.83 -10.71 -19.50
N ALA A 213 -1.90 -10.69 -18.17
CA ALA A 213 -1.06 -9.85 -17.33
C ALA A 213 0.44 -10.15 -17.49
N GLU A 214 0.79 -11.42 -17.73
CA GLU A 214 2.16 -11.86 -17.95
C GLU A 214 2.74 -11.22 -19.21
N PHE A 215 1.95 -11.11 -20.29
CA PHE A 215 2.39 -10.44 -21.51
C PHE A 215 2.68 -8.95 -21.27
N LEU A 216 1.77 -8.25 -20.57
CA LEU A 216 1.96 -6.83 -20.23
C LEU A 216 3.17 -6.60 -19.33
N VAL A 217 3.44 -7.54 -18.42
CA VAL A 217 4.64 -7.53 -17.56
C VAL A 217 5.91 -7.68 -18.40
N GLU A 218 5.95 -8.65 -19.31
CA GLU A 218 7.13 -8.84 -20.17
C GLU A 218 7.30 -7.70 -21.17
N GLU A 219 6.20 -7.13 -21.69
CA GLU A 219 6.23 -5.92 -22.52
C GLU A 219 6.86 -4.74 -21.76
N ALA A 220 6.41 -4.47 -20.53
CA ALA A 220 6.95 -3.40 -19.69
C ALA A 220 8.44 -3.58 -19.40
N LEU A 221 8.91 -4.83 -19.24
CA LEU A 221 10.32 -5.14 -18.97
C LEU A 221 11.20 -5.22 -20.22
N SER A 222 10.62 -5.42 -21.41
CA SER A 222 11.36 -5.65 -22.66
C SER A 222 12.34 -4.52 -23.03
N GLY A 223 12.02 -3.29 -22.63
CA GLY A 223 12.88 -2.12 -22.85
C GLY A 223 13.93 -1.87 -21.76
N VAL A 224 13.94 -2.68 -20.71
CA VAL A 224 14.80 -2.48 -19.53
C VAL A 224 15.97 -3.45 -19.57
N ARG A 225 17.20 -2.94 -19.48
CA ARG A 225 18.39 -3.78 -19.51
C ARG A 225 18.58 -4.49 -18.17
N ARG A 226 18.83 -5.81 -18.22
CA ARG A 226 19.31 -6.60 -17.06
C ARG A 226 20.65 -6.05 -16.57
N ASP A 227 20.79 -5.89 -15.26
CA ASP A 227 22.00 -5.43 -14.60
C ASP A 227 22.38 -6.37 -13.46
N SER A 228 23.34 -7.25 -13.74
CA SER A 228 23.93 -8.17 -12.77
C SER A 228 25.28 -7.69 -12.24
N ALA A 229 25.69 -6.44 -12.50
CA ALA A 229 26.99 -5.96 -12.08
C ALA A 229 27.05 -5.73 -10.57
N THR A 230 28.16 -6.13 -9.97
CA THR A 230 28.41 -5.95 -8.54
C THR A 230 28.62 -4.47 -8.21
N ARG A 231 28.27 -4.06 -6.99
CA ARG A 231 28.39 -2.68 -6.54
C ARG A 231 29.35 -2.53 -5.37
N GLU A 232 30.39 -1.72 -5.53
CA GLU A 232 31.33 -1.37 -4.45
C GLU A 232 30.83 -0.18 -3.59
N ALA A 233 29.89 0.60 -4.13
CA ALA A 233 29.24 1.70 -3.44
C ALA A 233 27.81 1.32 -3.05
N LEU A 234 27.30 1.90 -1.96
CA LEU A 234 25.90 1.72 -1.56
C LEU A 234 25.02 2.63 -2.43
N GLU A 235 24.20 2.03 -3.29
CA GLU A 235 23.28 2.75 -4.18
C GLU A 235 21.84 2.62 -3.68
N ILE A 236 21.08 3.73 -3.70
CA ILE A 236 19.66 3.76 -3.34
C ILE A 236 18.90 4.43 -4.47
N THR A 237 18.01 3.71 -5.13
CA THR A 237 17.09 4.25 -6.14
C THR A 237 15.69 4.38 -5.55
N VAL A 238 15.09 5.55 -5.66
CA VAL A 238 13.72 5.81 -5.22
C VAL A 238 12.78 5.31 -6.31
N VAL A 239 12.00 4.27 -6.04
CA VAL A 239 10.97 3.76 -6.97
C VAL A 239 9.69 4.58 -6.83
N GLY A 240 9.36 4.96 -5.59
CA GLY A 240 8.24 5.82 -5.26
C GLY A 240 8.47 6.59 -3.96
N SER A 241 8.05 7.87 -3.92
CA SER A 241 8.11 8.72 -2.73
C SER A 241 6.73 9.14 -2.21
N GLY A 242 5.66 8.68 -2.84
CA GLY A 242 4.28 8.97 -2.48
C GLY A 242 3.79 8.19 -1.27
N ASN A 243 2.51 8.32 -0.96
CA ASN A 243 1.84 7.63 0.15
C ASN A 243 0.64 6.83 -0.36
N GLY A 244 -0.17 6.27 0.54
CA GLY A 244 -1.36 5.53 0.15
C GLY A 244 -2.45 6.31 -0.60
N PHE A 245 -2.38 7.65 -0.66
CA PHE A 245 -3.33 8.49 -1.41
C PHE A 245 -2.77 9.10 -2.70
N PHE A 246 -1.46 9.31 -2.79
CA PHE A 246 -0.86 10.07 -3.88
C PHE A 246 0.44 9.44 -4.40
N GLY A 247 0.62 9.49 -5.72
CA GLY A 247 1.84 9.02 -6.40
C GLY A 247 2.08 7.51 -6.27
N THR A 248 3.24 7.06 -6.74
CA THR A 248 3.75 5.70 -6.46
C THR A 248 4.13 5.63 -4.99
N THR A 249 3.68 4.58 -4.31
CA THR A 249 3.89 4.42 -2.86
C THR A 249 5.37 4.37 -2.50
N ALA A 250 5.69 4.73 -1.26
CA ALA A 250 7.04 4.71 -0.71
C ALA A 250 7.74 3.38 -0.97
N SER A 251 8.76 3.40 -1.83
CA SER A 251 9.41 2.18 -2.31
C SER A 251 10.83 2.49 -2.79
N PHE A 252 11.80 1.65 -2.43
CA PHE A 252 13.21 1.89 -2.69
C PHE A 252 13.94 0.61 -3.11
N VAL A 253 14.85 0.70 -4.07
CA VAL A 253 15.79 -0.36 -4.40
C VAL A 253 17.18 0.00 -3.91
N VAL A 254 17.77 -0.87 -3.10
CA VAL A 254 19.11 -0.72 -2.55
C VAL A 254 20.04 -1.72 -3.20
N ARG A 255 21.17 -1.27 -3.75
CA ARG A 255 22.19 -2.13 -4.37
C ARG A 255 23.52 -2.04 -3.64
N PHE A 256 24.11 -3.19 -3.32
CA PHE A 256 25.47 -3.31 -2.81
C PHE A 256 25.98 -4.74 -3.00
N GLY A 257 27.22 -4.91 -3.45
CA GLY A 257 27.77 -6.22 -3.79
C GLY A 257 26.87 -6.91 -4.82
N ASN A 258 26.42 -8.12 -4.50
CA ASN A 258 25.46 -8.90 -5.30
C ASN A 258 24.00 -8.68 -4.85
N HIS A 259 23.74 -7.86 -3.83
CA HIS A 259 22.40 -7.64 -3.31
C HIS A 259 21.70 -6.51 -4.05
N VAL A 260 20.46 -6.79 -4.45
CA VAL A 260 19.47 -5.85 -4.98
C VAL A 260 18.21 -6.00 -4.13
N LEU A 261 18.19 -5.28 -3.02
CA LEU A 261 17.13 -5.32 -2.02
C LEU A 261 16.02 -4.35 -2.40
N TRP A 262 14.80 -4.83 -2.58
CA TRP A 262 13.63 -3.99 -2.80
C TRP A 262 12.83 -3.81 -1.52
N VAL A 263 12.85 -2.59 -0.98
CA VAL A 263 12.08 -2.17 0.19
C VAL A 263 10.67 -1.77 -0.22
N ASP A 264 9.67 -2.38 0.42
CA ASP A 264 8.24 -2.09 0.31
C ASP A 264 7.79 -2.05 -1.16
N PRO A 265 7.61 -3.23 -1.81
CA PRO A 265 7.32 -3.28 -3.24
C PRO A 265 5.97 -2.64 -3.55
N CYS A 266 5.99 -1.58 -4.36
CA CYS A 266 4.80 -0.87 -4.78
C CYS A 266 3.96 -1.67 -5.81
N ALA A 267 2.72 -1.20 -6.07
CA ALA A 267 1.84 -1.78 -7.07
C ALA A 267 2.49 -1.84 -8.46
N GLN A 268 1.98 -2.69 -9.36
CA GLN A 268 2.48 -2.82 -10.73
C GLN A 268 4.02 -2.94 -10.83
N PRO A 269 4.66 -3.92 -10.17
CA PRO A 269 6.12 -4.00 -10.06
C PRO A 269 6.90 -3.79 -11.36
N ALA A 270 6.50 -4.50 -12.43
CA ALA A 270 7.15 -4.40 -13.74
C ALA A 270 7.17 -2.96 -14.26
N HIS A 271 6.02 -2.29 -14.24
CA HIS A 271 5.85 -0.94 -14.77
C HIS A 271 6.60 0.10 -13.93
N ASN A 272 6.50 -0.01 -12.60
CA ASN A 272 7.14 0.95 -11.69
C ASN A 272 8.66 0.81 -11.67
N LEU A 273 9.20 -0.40 -11.73
CA LEU A 273 10.64 -0.62 -11.86
C LEU A 273 11.16 -0.22 -13.25
N ALA A 274 10.44 -0.55 -14.32
CA ALA A 274 10.80 -0.15 -15.68
C ALA A 274 10.86 1.37 -15.85
N ARG A 275 9.91 2.10 -15.25
CA ARG A 275 9.88 3.58 -15.24
C ARG A 275 11.16 4.20 -14.64
N VAL A 276 11.80 3.51 -13.70
CA VAL A 276 13.05 3.95 -13.06
C VAL A 276 14.29 3.22 -13.60
N GLY A 277 14.16 2.51 -14.73
CA GLY A 277 15.26 1.84 -15.41
C GLY A 277 15.79 0.59 -14.70
N LEU A 278 15.01 -0.02 -13.81
CA LEU A 278 15.38 -1.23 -13.08
C LEU A 278 14.61 -2.44 -13.61
N HIS A 279 15.33 -3.53 -13.89
CA HIS A 279 14.67 -4.76 -14.32
C HIS A 279 14.20 -5.57 -13.09
N TRP A 280 12.94 -5.98 -13.07
CA TRP A 280 12.33 -6.66 -11.92
C TRP A 280 13.05 -7.94 -11.50
N ASP A 281 13.54 -8.70 -12.48
CA ASP A 281 14.26 -9.95 -12.21
C ASP A 281 15.66 -9.78 -11.62
N ASP A 282 16.16 -8.56 -11.51
CA ASP A 282 17.43 -8.30 -10.82
C ASP A 282 17.24 -8.23 -9.30
N ILE A 283 16.00 -8.09 -8.82
CA ILE A 283 15.69 -8.07 -7.38
C ILE A 283 16.00 -9.44 -6.76
N THR A 284 16.92 -9.43 -5.78
CA THR A 284 17.38 -10.62 -5.07
C THR A 284 16.60 -10.86 -3.78
N GLU A 285 16.23 -9.79 -3.08
CA GLU A 285 15.48 -9.83 -1.83
C GLU A 285 14.40 -8.75 -1.80
N ILE A 286 13.33 -9.02 -1.04
CA ILE A 286 12.32 -8.01 -0.70
C ILE A 286 12.39 -7.74 0.80
N LEU A 287 12.36 -6.48 1.21
CA LEU A 287 12.16 -6.08 2.60
C LEU A 287 10.77 -5.47 2.76
N ILE A 288 10.00 -5.95 3.74
CA ILE A 288 8.71 -5.36 4.11
C ILE A 288 8.82 -4.72 5.49
N SER A 289 8.55 -3.42 5.56
CA SER A 289 8.62 -2.64 6.79
C SER A 289 7.38 -2.83 7.68
N HIS A 290 6.20 -3.03 7.07
CA HIS A 290 4.91 -3.35 7.70
C HIS A 290 3.83 -3.63 6.64
N ASN A 291 2.59 -3.93 7.06
CA ASN A 291 1.53 -4.43 6.17
C ASN A 291 0.38 -3.44 5.91
N HIS A 292 0.60 -2.13 6.00
CA HIS A 292 -0.32 -1.24 5.31
C HIS A 292 -0.24 -1.53 3.82
N GLU A 293 -1.39 -1.48 3.14
CA GLU A 293 -1.48 -1.93 1.76
C GLU A 293 -0.47 -1.21 0.86
N ASP A 294 -0.24 0.08 1.06
CA ASP A 294 0.71 0.89 0.29
C ASP A 294 2.17 0.44 0.39
N HIS A 295 2.52 -0.38 1.37
CA HIS A 295 3.85 -1.00 1.54
C HIS A 295 3.93 -2.44 1.04
N ILE A 296 2.79 -3.06 0.71
CA ILE A 296 2.70 -4.47 0.29
C ILE A 296 1.93 -4.66 -1.03
N LEU A 297 1.53 -3.58 -1.72
CA LEU A 297 0.74 -3.63 -2.96
C LEU A 297 1.38 -4.49 -4.06
N GLY A 298 2.72 -4.56 -4.11
CA GLY A 298 3.46 -5.38 -5.07
C GLY A 298 3.73 -6.81 -4.60
N PHE A 299 3.43 -7.16 -3.36
CA PHE A 299 3.83 -8.45 -2.78
C PHE A 299 3.23 -9.64 -3.52
N ALA A 300 1.91 -9.62 -3.79
CA ALA A 300 1.24 -10.71 -4.50
C ALA A 300 1.82 -10.94 -5.90
N ALA A 301 2.09 -9.85 -6.63
CA ALA A 301 2.71 -9.88 -7.94
C ALA A 301 4.12 -10.49 -7.90
N CYS A 302 4.94 -10.08 -6.93
CA CYS A 302 6.28 -10.61 -6.70
C CYS A 302 6.26 -12.11 -6.37
N LEU A 303 5.36 -12.53 -5.47
CA LEU A 303 5.23 -13.93 -5.10
C LEU A 303 4.78 -14.78 -6.30
N LYS A 304 3.76 -14.32 -7.03
CA LYS A 304 3.25 -14.99 -8.22
C LYS A 304 4.33 -15.14 -9.30
N ARG A 305 5.11 -14.09 -9.57
CA ARG A 305 6.23 -14.16 -10.52
C ARG A 305 7.30 -15.17 -10.09
N LYS A 306 7.64 -15.25 -8.80
CA LYS A 306 8.58 -16.26 -8.27
C LYS A 306 8.04 -17.68 -8.40
N MET A 307 6.75 -17.89 -8.08
CA MET A 307 6.08 -19.18 -8.25
C MET A 307 6.07 -19.65 -9.71
N ASP A 308 5.73 -18.77 -10.65
CA ASP A 308 5.71 -19.10 -12.09
C ASP A 308 7.10 -19.50 -12.61
N ARG A 309 8.15 -18.98 -11.99
CA ARG A 309 9.55 -19.30 -12.27
C ARG A 309 10.12 -20.45 -11.46
N ARG A 310 9.32 -21.06 -10.57
CA ARG A 310 9.74 -22.11 -9.65
C ARG A 310 10.88 -21.67 -8.72
N GLU A 311 10.87 -20.40 -8.34
CA GLU A 311 11.80 -19.78 -7.41
C GLU A 311 11.11 -19.50 -6.07
N LYS A 312 11.90 -19.36 -5.00
CA LYS A 312 11.40 -18.81 -3.74
C LYS A 312 11.64 -17.31 -3.67
N LEU A 313 10.70 -16.60 -3.07
CA LEU A 313 10.83 -15.20 -2.73
C LEU A 313 11.60 -15.08 -1.42
N ARG A 314 12.78 -14.46 -1.46
CA ARG A 314 13.58 -14.18 -0.26
C ARG A 314 13.04 -12.91 0.42
N LEU A 315 12.40 -13.07 1.56
CA LEU A 315 11.69 -12.00 2.27
C LEU A 315 12.40 -11.63 3.57
N ILE A 316 12.80 -10.37 3.71
CA ILE A 316 13.34 -9.79 4.94
C ILE A 316 12.22 -9.04 5.65
N THR A 317 11.79 -9.50 6.81
CA THR A 317 10.86 -8.77 7.68
C THR A 317 10.89 -9.38 9.08
N SER A 318 10.17 -8.79 10.04
CA SER A 318 10.05 -9.39 11.37
C SER A 318 9.06 -10.56 11.35
N SER A 319 9.22 -11.50 12.29
CA SER A 319 8.30 -12.64 12.43
C SER A 319 6.86 -12.19 12.71
N GLU A 320 6.69 -11.08 13.43
CA GLU A 320 5.41 -10.48 13.78
C GLU A 320 4.69 -9.92 12.54
N ILE A 321 5.41 -9.20 11.69
CA ILE A 321 4.91 -8.64 10.43
C ILE A 321 4.59 -9.78 9.46
N PHE A 322 5.50 -10.75 9.31
CA PHE A 322 5.28 -11.92 8.45
C PHE A 322 4.04 -12.71 8.85
N ARG A 323 3.79 -12.89 10.15
CA ARG A 323 2.58 -13.59 10.63
C ARG A 323 1.30 -12.91 10.16
N VAL A 324 1.24 -11.58 10.22
CA VAL A 324 0.08 -10.82 9.72
C VAL A 324 0.02 -10.90 8.19
N LEU A 325 1.17 -10.82 7.51
CA LEU A 325 1.24 -10.85 6.05
C LEU A 325 0.69 -12.18 5.53
N ARG A 326 1.16 -13.27 6.13
CA ARG A 326 0.66 -14.62 5.85
C ARG A 326 -0.85 -14.68 6.05
N SER A 327 -1.38 -14.14 7.15
CA SER A 327 -2.84 -14.14 7.39
C SER A 327 -3.63 -13.37 6.34
N GLN A 328 -3.10 -12.25 5.82
CA GLN A 328 -3.78 -11.47 4.78
C GLN A 328 -3.81 -12.21 3.43
N TYR A 329 -2.74 -12.95 3.14
CA TYR A 329 -2.54 -13.62 1.86
C TYR A 329 -2.86 -15.13 1.85
N ASP A 330 -3.15 -15.76 2.99
CA ASP A 330 -3.39 -17.21 3.11
C ASP A 330 -4.46 -17.73 2.13
N LEU A 331 -5.58 -17.03 2.00
CA LEU A 331 -6.64 -17.41 1.06
C LEU A 331 -6.27 -17.22 -0.42
N LEU A 332 -5.24 -16.41 -0.71
CA LEU A 332 -4.71 -16.23 -2.06
C LEU A 332 -3.55 -17.19 -2.36
N PHE A 333 -2.75 -17.50 -1.33
CA PHE A 333 -1.58 -18.35 -1.38
C PHE A 333 -1.57 -19.28 -0.14
N PRO A 334 -2.35 -20.38 -0.15
CA PRO A 334 -2.41 -21.29 1.01
C PRO A 334 -1.06 -21.90 1.39
N GLU A 335 -0.16 -22.02 0.41
CA GLU A 335 1.19 -22.57 0.54
C GLU A 335 2.26 -21.45 0.60
N LEU A 336 1.90 -20.24 1.05
CA LEU A 336 2.81 -19.08 1.05
C LEU A 336 4.17 -19.39 1.70
N THR A 337 4.19 -20.15 2.79
CA THR A 337 5.43 -20.53 3.49
C THR A 337 6.34 -21.46 2.68
N GLU A 338 5.82 -22.16 1.69
CA GLU A 338 6.64 -23.01 0.82
C GLU A 338 7.36 -22.18 -0.25
N HIS A 339 6.75 -21.07 -0.66
CA HIS A 339 7.25 -20.16 -1.68
C HIS A 339 8.06 -18.97 -1.14
N VAL A 340 8.14 -18.80 0.17
CA VAL A 340 8.89 -17.73 0.82
C VAL A 340 10.06 -18.30 1.62
N ASP A 341 11.27 -17.78 1.35
CA ASP A 341 12.43 -17.94 2.22
C ASP A 341 12.52 -16.73 3.16
N LEU A 342 12.03 -16.90 4.39
CA LEU A 342 11.98 -15.83 5.38
C LEU A 342 13.36 -15.64 6.02
N VAL A 343 13.89 -14.43 5.90
CA VAL A 343 15.09 -13.95 6.59
C VAL A 343 14.65 -13.00 7.70
N PRO A 344 14.43 -13.48 8.93
CA PRO A 344 13.87 -12.65 9.99
C PRO A 344 14.83 -11.54 10.41
N ILE A 345 14.31 -10.33 10.55
CA ILE A 345 15.01 -9.20 11.18
C ILE A 345 14.33 -8.81 12.49
N SER A 346 15.13 -8.43 13.48
CA SER A 346 14.63 -7.93 14.76
C SER A 346 15.48 -6.76 15.26
N PRO A 347 14.92 -5.79 16.01
CA PRO A 347 15.68 -4.65 16.52
C PRO A 347 16.85 -4.99 17.44
N GLU A 348 16.84 -6.19 18.05
CA GLU A 348 17.86 -6.64 18.99
C GLU A 348 19.11 -7.21 18.28
N ARG A 349 19.03 -7.46 16.97
CA ARG A 349 20.09 -8.15 16.22
C ARG A 349 20.36 -7.49 14.88
N THR A 350 21.64 -7.30 14.59
CA THR A 350 22.07 -6.93 13.24
C THR A 350 21.92 -8.13 12.31
N LEU A 351 21.16 -7.96 11.24
CA LEU A 351 21.15 -8.92 10.15
C LEU A 351 22.35 -8.64 9.25
N SER A 352 23.22 -9.63 9.06
CA SER A 352 24.38 -9.52 8.17
C SER A 352 24.13 -10.34 6.91
N LEU A 353 24.17 -9.67 5.77
CA LEU A 353 24.25 -10.23 4.42
C LEU A 353 25.69 -10.03 3.92
N GLU A 354 26.02 -10.56 2.74
CA GLU A 354 27.38 -10.50 2.21
C GLU A 354 27.78 -9.04 1.94
N GLY A 355 28.59 -8.45 2.83
CA GLY A 355 29.03 -7.06 2.75
C GLY A 355 27.99 -6.00 3.15
N LEU A 356 26.74 -6.38 3.41
CA LEU A 356 25.63 -5.50 3.78
C LEU A 356 25.10 -5.83 5.18
N ARG A 357 25.01 -4.83 6.06
CA ARG A 357 24.44 -4.99 7.42
C ARG A 357 23.16 -4.20 7.58
N LEU A 358 22.12 -4.83 8.12
CA LEU A 358 20.86 -4.21 8.47
C LEU A 358 20.68 -4.10 9.98
N PHE A 359 20.27 -2.92 10.43
CA PHE A 359 19.90 -2.64 11.83
C PHE A 359 18.46 -2.16 11.84
N ALA A 360 17.58 -2.84 12.58
CA ALA A 360 16.17 -2.45 12.67
C ALA A 360 15.86 -1.73 14.00
N ARG A 361 14.72 -1.05 14.02
CA ARG A 361 14.04 -0.58 15.22
C ARG A 361 12.53 -0.74 15.09
N TRP A 362 11.85 -0.86 16.22
CA TRP A 362 10.40 -0.71 16.25
C TRP A 362 10.02 0.76 16.26
N ASN A 363 9.20 1.18 15.30
CA ASN A 363 8.65 2.52 15.26
C ASN A 363 7.47 2.68 16.22
N HIS A 364 7.12 3.93 16.54
CA HIS A 364 5.85 4.29 17.15
C HIS A 364 4.84 4.59 16.05
N HIS A 365 4.11 3.58 15.62
CA HIS A 365 3.10 3.71 14.57
C HIS A 365 1.80 3.04 15.03
N PHE A 366 0.69 3.30 14.35
CA PHE A 366 -0.63 2.93 14.84
C PHE A 366 -1.03 1.48 14.54
N LEU A 367 -0.09 0.64 14.14
CA LEU A 367 -0.31 -0.80 13.94
C LEU A 367 0.10 -1.58 15.19
N PRO A 368 -0.76 -2.48 15.71
CA PRO A 368 -0.54 -3.14 16.99
C PRO A 368 0.60 -4.17 16.97
N TYR A 369 1.00 -4.63 15.77
CA TYR A 369 2.10 -5.58 15.58
C TYR A 369 3.44 -4.89 15.28
N GLY A 370 3.46 -3.55 15.21
CA GLY A 370 4.66 -2.75 14.98
C GLY A 370 4.98 -2.51 13.50
N THR A 371 5.81 -1.49 13.27
CA THR A 371 6.41 -1.18 11.97
C THR A 371 7.92 -0.99 12.15
N LEU A 372 8.69 -1.21 11.08
CA LEU A 372 10.15 -1.17 11.13
C LEU A 372 10.70 0.14 10.57
N GLY A 373 11.61 0.76 11.31
CA GLY A 373 12.65 1.62 10.75
C GLY A 373 13.95 0.84 10.65
N PHE A 374 14.81 1.13 9.69
CA PHE A 374 16.07 0.39 9.52
C PHE A 374 17.23 1.24 8.97
N LYS A 375 18.45 0.79 9.24
CA LYS A 375 19.68 1.29 8.62
C LYS A 375 20.36 0.18 7.84
N LEU A 376 20.94 0.56 6.72
CA LEU A 376 21.79 -0.29 5.88
C LEU A 376 23.20 0.27 5.90
N THR A 377 24.17 -0.54 6.32
CA THR A 377 25.59 -0.18 6.30
C THR A 377 26.35 -1.09 5.34
N ALA A 378 27.01 -0.49 4.36
CA ALA A 378 27.84 -1.17 3.36
C ALA A 378 28.90 -0.23 2.77
N GLY A 379 30.04 -0.75 2.33
CA GLY A 379 31.10 0.08 1.74
C GLY A 379 31.65 1.20 2.65
N GLY A 380 31.48 1.06 3.98
CA GLY A 380 31.81 2.09 4.96
C GLY A 380 30.81 3.25 5.05
N LYS A 381 29.66 3.16 4.37
CA LYS A 381 28.58 4.14 4.36
C LYS A 381 27.31 3.59 4.98
N THR A 382 26.47 4.46 5.52
CA THR A 382 25.21 4.09 6.16
C THR A 382 24.04 4.91 5.64
N CYS A 383 23.00 4.23 5.14
CA CYS A 383 21.73 4.83 4.75
C CYS A 383 20.63 4.44 5.76
N GLY A 384 19.85 5.41 6.23
CA GLY A 384 18.69 5.19 7.10
C GLY A 384 17.37 5.29 6.34
N PHE A 385 16.39 4.50 6.77
CA PHE A 385 14.99 4.55 6.34
C PHE A 385 14.12 4.57 7.60
N SER A 386 13.27 5.57 7.73
CA SER A 386 12.46 5.69 8.94
C SER A 386 11.40 4.60 9.03
N GLY A 387 10.86 4.12 7.90
CA GLY A 387 9.54 3.48 7.85
C GLY A 387 8.44 4.43 8.30
N ASP A 388 7.20 3.99 8.28
CA ASP A 388 6.08 4.77 8.81
C ASP A 388 6.18 4.87 10.33
N VAL A 389 6.15 6.10 10.85
CA VAL A 389 6.45 6.43 12.24
C VAL A 389 5.87 7.78 12.66
N LYS A 390 5.31 7.83 13.86
CA LYS A 390 5.08 9.07 14.59
C LYS A 390 6.33 9.50 15.34
N PHE A 391 7.16 10.32 14.72
CA PHE A 391 8.29 10.97 15.38
C PHE A 391 7.83 12.30 16.02
N ASP A 392 7.64 12.30 17.35
CA ASP A 392 7.38 13.50 18.14
C ASP A 392 8.19 13.44 19.43
N THR A 393 9.06 14.42 19.63
CA THR A 393 9.99 14.46 20.78
C THR A 393 9.30 14.49 22.14
N ARG A 394 8.06 15.01 22.24
CA ARG A 394 7.27 15.01 23.48
C ARG A 394 6.70 13.63 23.78
N ILE A 395 6.18 12.94 22.75
CA ILE A 395 5.73 11.55 22.85
C ILE A 395 6.92 10.66 23.24
N ASN A 396 8.04 10.78 22.54
CA ASN A 396 9.22 9.95 22.75
C ASN A 396 9.79 10.11 24.17
N ARG A 397 9.74 11.32 24.75
CA ARG A 397 10.12 11.55 26.16
C ARG A 397 9.24 10.79 27.15
N ILE A 398 7.95 10.64 26.85
CA ILE A 398 7.01 9.88 27.69
C ILE A 398 7.25 8.38 27.52
N LEU A 399 7.45 7.93 26.27
CA LEU A 399 7.70 6.52 25.96
C LEU A 399 9.05 6.02 26.48
N LYS A 400 10.05 6.91 26.65
CA LYS A 400 11.41 6.58 27.14
C LYS A 400 12.08 5.46 26.34
N ARG A 401 11.87 5.48 25.02
CA ARG A 401 12.46 4.54 24.06
C ARG A 401 13.55 5.25 23.29
N GLU A 402 14.81 4.88 23.52
CA GLU A 402 15.97 5.55 22.92
C GLU A 402 15.99 5.41 21.40
N GLU A 403 15.52 4.26 20.89
CA GLU A 403 15.44 3.97 19.46
C GLU A 403 14.46 4.89 18.71
N LEU A 404 13.54 5.54 19.43
CA LEU A 404 12.60 6.52 18.85
C LEU A 404 13.17 7.94 18.81
N THR A 405 14.38 8.19 19.31
CA THR A 405 15.00 9.52 19.31
C THR A 405 15.82 9.77 18.05
N GLU A 406 16.15 11.02 17.77
CA GLU A 406 17.02 11.41 16.66
C GLU A 406 18.41 10.76 16.78
N ALA A 407 18.87 10.47 18.01
CA ALA A 407 20.15 9.83 18.26
C ALA A 407 20.29 8.47 17.55
N TRP A 408 19.18 7.75 17.34
CA TRP A 408 19.19 6.51 16.60
C TRP A 408 19.71 6.71 15.18
N PHE A 409 19.54 7.88 14.55
CA PHE A 409 20.00 8.18 13.19
C PHE A 409 21.45 8.68 13.09
N ARG A 410 22.18 8.80 14.20
CA ARG A 410 23.59 9.22 14.17
C ARG A 410 24.43 8.33 13.25
N GLY A 411 25.35 8.96 12.53
CA GLY A 411 26.26 8.30 11.59
C GLY A 411 25.64 7.84 10.27
N CYS A 412 24.38 8.21 9.99
CA CYS A 412 23.81 8.06 8.66
C CYS A 412 24.38 9.12 7.72
N ASP A 413 25.00 8.67 6.63
CA ASP A 413 25.43 9.49 5.49
C ASP A 413 24.25 9.93 4.61
N LEU A 414 23.13 9.21 4.70
CA LEU A 414 21.88 9.51 4.02
C LEU A 414 20.71 9.03 4.88
N LEU A 415 19.63 9.81 4.97
CA LEU A 415 18.40 9.42 5.63
C LEU A 415 17.18 9.75 4.76
N PHE A 416 16.37 8.74 4.51
CA PHE A 416 14.99 8.90 4.05
C PHE A 416 14.06 8.81 5.25
N HIS A 417 13.28 9.86 5.50
CA HIS A 417 12.32 9.91 6.60
C HIS A 417 10.91 10.22 6.10
N GLU A 418 9.89 9.48 6.56
CA GLU A 418 8.50 9.79 6.25
C GLU A 418 8.13 11.17 6.78
N VAL A 419 7.28 11.91 6.06
CA VAL A 419 6.93 13.29 6.44
C VAL A 419 5.49 13.67 6.11
N ASP A 420 4.81 14.16 7.13
CA ASP A 420 3.58 14.93 7.03
C ASP A 420 3.90 16.42 7.15
N PHE A 421 3.60 17.18 6.09
CA PHE A 421 3.81 18.63 6.06
C PHE A 421 2.70 19.43 6.74
N ARG A 422 1.54 18.82 6.97
CA ARG A 422 0.30 19.53 7.32
C ARG A 422 -0.17 19.21 8.73
N ASN A 423 -0.14 17.95 9.14
CA ASN A 423 -0.82 17.50 10.35
C ASN A 423 0.13 17.08 11.48
N PRO A 424 0.47 17.97 12.42
CA PRO A 424 1.32 17.63 13.56
C PRO A 424 0.68 16.63 14.54
N ARG A 425 -0.64 16.42 14.47
CA ARG A 425 -1.38 15.48 15.32
C ARG A 425 -1.81 14.21 14.57
N GLY A 426 -1.31 14.04 13.35
CA GLY A 426 -1.50 12.81 12.58
C GLY A 426 -0.69 11.65 13.15
N VAL A 427 -0.86 10.51 12.51
CA VAL A 427 -0.13 9.27 12.81
C VAL A 427 1.29 9.24 12.23
N HIS A 428 1.60 10.21 11.39
CA HIS A 428 2.88 10.41 10.70
C HIS A 428 3.72 11.52 11.36
N SER A 429 4.98 11.61 10.92
CA SER A 429 5.99 12.51 11.46
C SER A 429 5.85 13.93 10.91
N TYR A 430 5.73 14.91 11.80
CA TYR A 430 5.60 16.29 11.37
C TYR A 430 6.94 16.85 10.91
N TRP A 431 6.97 17.55 9.77
CA TRP A 431 8.21 18.03 9.15
C TRP A 431 9.12 18.84 10.09
N LYS A 432 8.57 19.63 11.04
CA LYS A 432 9.39 20.40 12.00
C LYS A 432 10.12 19.52 13.01
N GLU A 433 9.58 18.34 13.32
CA GLU A 433 10.28 17.36 14.16
C GLU A 433 11.33 16.64 13.33
N VAL A 434 10.99 16.25 12.09
CA VAL A 434 11.89 15.58 11.15
C VAL A 434 13.11 16.44 10.81
N SER A 435 12.93 17.75 10.56
CA SER A 435 14.02 18.66 10.20
C SER A 435 15.10 18.78 11.27
N LYS A 436 14.77 18.49 12.55
CA LYS A 436 15.74 18.51 13.66
C LYS A 436 16.72 17.35 13.57
N ILE A 437 16.36 16.26 12.89
CA ILE A 437 17.23 15.09 12.73
C ILE A 437 18.49 15.45 11.93
N GLN A 438 18.40 16.43 11.02
CA GLN A 438 19.56 16.91 10.26
C GLN A 438 20.76 17.29 11.15
N ASN A 439 20.52 17.77 12.37
CA ASN A 439 21.56 18.16 13.33
C ASN A 439 22.41 16.99 13.85
N VAL A 440 21.96 15.74 13.66
CA VAL A 440 22.66 14.54 14.12
C VAL A 440 23.11 13.62 12.98
N LEU A 441 22.80 13.97 11.73
CA LEU A 441 23.25 13.24 10.55
C LEU A 441 24.66 13.65 10.15
N SER A 442 25.40 12.74 9.52
CA SER A 442 26.67 13.05 8.86
C SER A 442 26.50 13.46 7.40
N GLY A 443 25.33 13.22 6.79
CA GLY A 443 24.99 13.67 5.45
C GLY A 443 23.54 14.13 5.31
N ASP A 444 22.89 13.77 4.21
CA ASP A 444 21.65 14.43 3.77
C ASP A 444 20.37 13.78 4.34
N LEU A 445 19.36 14.62 4.55
CA LEU A 445 17.99 14.23 4.90
C LEU A 445 17.04 14.49 3.73
N TYR A 446 16.28 13.46 3.35
CA TYR A 446 15.17 13.57 2.39
C TYR A 446 13.87 13.08 3.03
N GLY A 447 12.79 13.82 2.84
CA GLY A 447 11.44 13.39 3.14
C GLY A 447 10.92 12.39 2.09
N TYR A 448 10.06 11.48 2.50
CA TYR A 448 9.26 10.62 1.60
C TYR A 448 7.89 10.33 2.23
N HIS A 449 7.07 9.48 1.60
CA HIS A 449 5.73 9.09 2.08
C HIS A 449 4.82 10.31 2.26
N THR A 450 4.71 11.11 1.21
CA THR A 450 4.03 12.40 1.30
C THR A 450 3.28 12.74 0.04
N ALA A 451 2.25 13.56 0.16
CA ALA A 451 1.57 14.13 -0.99
C ALA A 451 2.51 15.10 -1.73
N PRO A 452 2.32 15.33 -3.04
CA PRO A 452 3.06 16.36 -3.75
C PRO A 452 2.98 17.70 -3.01
N GLN A 453 4.15 18.29 -2.75
CA GLN A 453 4.28 19.53 -2.01
C GLN A 453 5.09 20.51 -2.85
N GLU A 454 4.49 21.66 -3.15
CA GLU A 454 5.21 22.77 -3.76
C GLU A 454 6.14 23.39 -2.70
N ASN A 455 7.40 23.61 -3.05
CA ASN A 455 8.43 24.21 -2.18
C ASN A 455 8.50 23.58 -0.77
N PRO A 456 8.78 22.26 -0.66
CA PRO A 456 8.77 21.59 0.63
C PRO A 456 9.88 22.14 1.54
N PRO A 457 9.63 22.35 2.84
CA PRO A 457 10.60 22.93 3.77
C PRO A 457 11.79 22.00 4.09
N ILE A 458 11.69 20.72 3.69
CA ILE A 458 12.82 19.79 3.62
C ILE A 458 12.85 19.17 2.21
N PRO A 459 14.03 18.81 1.67
CA PRO A 459 14.12 18.13 0.38
C PRO A 459 13.27 16.85 0.37
N ILE A 460 12.59 16.57 -0.74
CA ILE A 460 11.82 15.34 -0.93
C ILE A 460 12.57 14.40 -1.87
N ALA A 461 12.57 13.11 -1.54
CA ALA A 461 13.07 12.04 -2.40
C ALA A 461 12.27 12.03 -3.71
N GLN A 462 12.95 11.89 -4.84
CA GLN A 462 12.31 11.97 -6.16
C GLN A 462 12.28 10.60 -6.81
N ASP A 463 11.11 10.13 -7.26
CA ASP A 463 10.96 8.95 -8.11
C ASP A 463 12.01 8.93 -9.23
N GLY A 464 12.68 7.80 -9.41
CA GLY A 464 13.73 7.59 -10.42
C GLY A 464 15.11 8.13 -10.06
N LYS A 465 15.25 8.90 -8.97
CA LYS A 465 16.56 9.39 -8.53
C LYS A 465 17.35 8.28 -7.83
N THR A 466 18.61 8.12 -8.24
CA THR A 466 19.59 7.24 -7.58
C THR A 466 20.60 8.06 -6.78
N TYR A 467 20.83 7.64 -5.55
CA TYR A 467 21.79 8.20 -4.61
C TYR A 467 22.93 7.20 -4.42
N VAL A 468 24.16 7.62 -4.70
CA VAL A 468 25.34 6.75 -4.61
C VAL A 468 26.25 7.25 -3.49
N LEU A 469 26.51 6.39 -2.50
CA LEU A 469 27.35 6.70 -1.36
C LEU A 469 28.73 6.05 -1.57
N HIS A 470 29.69 6.86 -2.05
CA HIS A 470 31.07 6.44 -2.24
C HIS A 470 31.86 6.46 -0.94
N ARG A 471 32.84 5.57 -0.81
CA ARG A 471 33.86 5.69 0.24
C ARG A 471 34.69 6.95 -0.01
N ASN A 472 34.82 7.80 1.01
CA ASN A 472 35.67 8.99 0.96
C ASN A 472 37.16 8.61 0.91
#